data_AF-A0A6H2A573-F1
#
_entry.id   AF-A0A6H2A573-F1
#
_cell.length_a   1.000
_cell.length_b   1.000
_cell.length_c   1.000
_cell.angle_alpha   90.00
_cell.angle_beta   90.00
_cell.angle_gamma   90.00
#
_symmetry.space_group_name_H-M   'P 1'
#
loop_
_entity.id
_entity.type
_entity.pdbx_description
1 polymer ?
#
loop_
_entity_poly.entity_id
_entity_poly.type
_entity_poly.pdbx_seq_one_letter_code
_entity_poly.pdbx_strand_id
1 'polypeptide(L)'
;MEKPTDEQIKEFWGKIGFEFSHKDDGISKYKDPKGIYEYLPDIKLGTLFKYAVPKIEDPSISLYKPVLGGNYWVCVLGHKGCCDDLGNACGDTPALALFWAIYEVVKKGEVNEMPCL
;
A
#
# COMPACT_ATOMS: atom_id res chain seq x y z
N MET A 1 -10.85 -6.35 -8.31
CA MET A 1 -11.41 -5.21 -7.55
C MET A 1 -11.41 -3.96 -8.42
N GLU A 2 -12.23 -2.98 -8.06
CA GLU A 2 -12.28 -1.66 -8.72
C GLU A 2 -11.02 -0.84 -8.42
N LYS A 3 -10.85 0.27 -9.16
CA LYS A 3 -9.81 1.25 -8.85
C LYS A 3 -10.13 1.94 -7.52
N PRO A 4 -9.13 2.20 -6.66
CA PRO A 4 -9.36 2.88 -5.40
C PRO A 4 -9.82 4.33 -5.62
N THR A 5 -10.67 4.84 -4.73
CA THR A 5 -11.08 6.24 -4.72
C THR A 5 -9.97 7.14 -4.17
N ASP A 6 -10.06 8.44 -4.43
CA ASP A 6 -9.10 9.41 -3.90
C ASP A 6 -9.05 9.40 -2.37
N GLU A 7 -10.18 9.17 -1.70
CA GLU A 7 -10.26 9.03 -0.24
C GLU A 7 -9.52 7.78 0.24
N GLN A 8 -9.67 6.65 -0.46
CA GLN A 8 -8.97 5.41 -0.11
C GLN A 8 -7.46 5.54 -0.34
N ILE A 9 -7.03 6.24 -1.39
CA ILE A 9 -5.62 6.54 -1.64
C ILE A 9 -5.06 7.44 -0.55
N LYS A 10 -5.80 8.49 -0.14
CA LYS A 10 -5.40 9.38 0.97
C LYS A 10 -5.31 8.63 2.29
N GLU A 11 -6.31 7.81 2.63
CA GLU A 11 -6.30 7.00 3.85
C GLU A 11 -5.11 6.04 3.85
N PHE A 12 -4.88 5.33 2.74
CA PHE A 12 -3.76 4.41 2.58
C PHE A 12 -2.43 5.08 2.85
N TRP A 13 -2.13 6.18 2.15
CA TRP A 13 -0.85 6.86 2.33
C TRP A 13 -0.71 7.48 3.72
N GLY A 14 -1.80 7.96 4.31
CA GLY A 14 -1.84 8.41 5.70
C GLY A 14 -1.39 7.32 6.68
N LYS A 15 -1.93 6.10 6.55
CA LYS A 15 -1.54 4.96 7.40
C LYS A 15 -0.12 4.45 7.15
N ILE A 16 0.44 4.71 5.97
CA ILE A 16 1.83 4.39 5.62
C ILE A 16 2.81 5.49 6.11
N GLY A 17 2.31 6.58 6.68
CA GLY A 17 3.10 7.63 7.32
C GLY A 17 3.27 8.91 6.50
N PHE A 18 2.41 9.16 5.51
CA PHE A 18 2.33 10.46 4.84
C PHE A 18 1.40 11.40 5.63
N GLU A 19 1.98 12.44 6.22
CA GLU A 19 1.23 13.48 6.92
C GLU A 19 0.64 14.49 5.93
N PHE A 20 -0.62 14.87 6.15
CA PHE A 20 -1.30 15.87 5.35
C PHE A 20 -1.27 17.23 6.06
N SER A 21 -0.70 18.25 5.39
CA SER A 21 -0.81 19.64 5.83
C SER A 21 -1.49 20.48 4.76
N HIS A 22 -2.65 21.03 5.11
CA HIS A 22 -3.24 22.12 4.34
C HIS A 22 -2.54 23.41 4.70
N LYS A 23 -2.06 24.16 3.70
CA LYS A 23 -1.68 25.55 3.87
C LYS A 23 -2.80 26.47 3.39
N ASP A 24 -2.85 27.66 3.99
CA ASP A 24 -3.80 28.74 3.66
C ASP A 24 -3.65 29.26 2.22
N ASP A 25 -2.58 28.86 1.52
CA ASP A 25 -2.33 29.17 0.10
C ASP A 25 -3.11 28.27 -0.89
N GLY A 26 -3.92 27.34 -0.37
CA GLY A 26 -4.72 26.41 -1.18
C GLY A 26 -3.94 25.20 -1.71
N ILE A 27 -2.64 25.07 -1.39
CA ILE A 27 -1.81 23.96 -1.84
C ILE A 27 -1.75 22.89 -0.75
N SER A 28 -2.13 21.67 -1.11
CA SER A 28 -1.93 20.50 -0.25
C SER A 28 -0.47 20.08 -0.26
N LYS A 29 0.11 19.84 0.92
CA LYS A 29 1.46 19.28 1.04
C LYS A 29 1.42 17.98 1.83
N TYR A 30 2.13 16.99 1.33
CA TYR A 30 2.31 15.68 1.94
C TYR A 30 3.74 15.58 2.45
N LYS A 31 3.91 15.10 3.68
CA LYS A 31 5.23 14.97 4.28
C LYS A 31 5.46 13.53 4.69
N ASP A 32 6.63 13.01 4.38
CA ASP A 32 7.17 11.79 4.98
C ASP A 32 8.56 12.13 5.59
N PRO A 33 9.24 11.18 6.25
CA PRO A 33 10.60 11.42 6.77
C PRO A 33 11.64 11.78 5.71
N LYS A 34 11.36 11.55 4.41
CA LYS A 34 12.28 11.78 3.29
C LYS A 34 12.07 13.12 2.61
N GLY A 35 10.92 13.79 2.80
CA GLY A 35 10.69 15.12 2.26
C GLY A 35 9.24 15.59 2.26
N ILE A 36 9.01 16.68 1.54
CA ILE A 36 7.70 17.30 1.34
C ILE A 36 7.35 17.20 -0.15
N TYR A 37 6.13 16.77 -0.45
CA TYR A 37 5.61 16.51 -1.78
C TYR A 37 4.31 17.30 -2.00
N GLU A 38 4.10 17.76 -3.24
CA GLU A 38 2.85 18.44 -3.63
C GLU A 38 1.72 17.43 -3.96
N TYR A 39 2.09 16.19 -4.26
CA TYR A 39 1.16 15.12 -4.65
C TYR A 39 1.48 13.84 -3.89
N LEU A 40 0.45 13.03 -3.65
CA LEU A 40 0.64 11.66 -3.15
C LEU A 40 1.33 10.81 -4.22
N PRO A 41 2.15 9.82 -3.81
CA PRO A 41 2.76 8.91 -4.76
C PRO A 41 1.69 8.10 -5.53
N ASP A 42 1.90 7.93 -6.85
CA ASP A 42 1.02 7.11 -7.69
C ASP A 42 0.97 5.65 -7.21
N ILE A 43 -0.19 5.00 -7.36
CA ILE A 43 -0.35 3.55 -7.13
C ILE A 43 0.29 2.76 -8.30
N LYS A 44 1.62 2.72 -8.31
CA LYS A 44 2.45 1.91 -9.22
C LYS A 44 3.26 0.91 -8.40
N LEU A 45 3.58 -0.24 -8.98
CA LEU A 45 4.34 -1.29 -8.29
C LEU A 45 5.61 -0.75 -7.61
N GLY A 46 6.46 -0.04 -8.36
CA GLY A 46 7.70 0.50 -7.81
C GLY A 46 7.48 1.46 -6.63
N THR A 47 6.40 2.24 -6.67
CA THR A 47 6.02 3.13 -5.57
C THR A 47 5.60 2.36 -4.33
N LEU A 48 4.75 1.33 -4.50
CA LEU A 48 4.27 0.48 -3.40
C LEU A 48 5.43 -0.29 -2.74
N PHE A 49 6.33 -0.86 -3.54
CA PHE A 49 7.53 -1.53 -3.01
C PHE A 49 8.48 -0.56 -2.30
N LYS A 50 8.56 0.70 -2.73
CA LYS A 50 9.46 1.68 -2.13
C LYS A 50 8.95 2.23 -0.81
N TYR A 51 7.64 2.45 -0.69
CA TYR A 51 7.07 3.19 0.44
C TYR A 51 6.15 2.36 1.34
N ALA A 52 5.38 1.43 0.78
CA ALA A 52 4.35 0.72 1.54
C ALA A 52 4.83 -0.66 2.05
N VAL A 53 5.48 -1.46 1.20
CA VAL A 53 6.00 -2.78 1.59
C VAL A 53 6.94 -2.73 2.81
N PRO A 54 7.87 -1.76 2.92
CA PRO A 54 8.75 -1.67 4.10
C PRO A 54 8.04 -1.39 5.42
N LYS A 55 6.75 -1.03 5.41
CA LYS A 55 5.95 -0.75 6.60
C LYS A 55 5.21 -1.98 7.13
N ILE A 56 5.19 -3.08 6.38
CA ILE A 56 4.63 -4.36 6.83
C ILE A 56 5.73 -5.13 7.57
N GLU A 57 5.37 -5.83 8.64
CA GLU A 57 6.31 -6.64 9.42
C GLU A 57 6.68 -7.95 8.73
N ASP A 58 7.96 -8.08 8.35
CA ASP A 58 8.58 -9.24 7.66
C ASP A 58 7.68 -9.91 6.60
N PRO A 59 7.25 -9.16 5.57
CA PRO A 59 6.28 -9.66 4.61
C PRO A 59 6.92 -10.66 3.64
N SER A 60 6.31 -11.82 3.53
CA SER A 60 6.36 -12.63 2.32
C SER A 60 5.28 -12.15 1.35
N ILE A 61 5.65 -11.94 0.08
CA ILE A 61 4.76 -11.41 -0.95
C ILE A 61 4.73 -12.38 -2.11
N SER A 62 3.55 -12.91 -2.42
CA SER A 62 3.29 -13.72 -3.60
C SER A 62 2.37 -12.96 -4.55
N LEU A 63 2.88 -12.59 -5.73
CA LEU A 63 2.13 -11.90 -6.77
C LEU A 63 2.10 -12.75 -8.04
N TYR A 64 0.92 -13.19 -8.45
CA TYR A 64 0.78 -14.13 -9.57
C TYR A 64 -0.54 -13.94 -10.33
N LYS A 65 -0.59 -14.49 -11.55
CA LYS A 65 -1.84 -14.66 -12.30
C LYS A 65 -2.31 -16.11 -12.21
N PRO A 66 -3.57 -16.38 -11.83
CA PRO A 66 -4.09 -17.74 -11.83
C PRO A 66 -4.09 -18.34 -13.24
N VAL A 67 -3.56 -19.55 -13.38
CA VAL A 67 -3.49 -20.26 -14.68
C VAL A 67 -4.89 -20.65 -15.19
N LEU A 68 -5.84 -20.89 -14.29
CA LEU A 68 -7.21 -21.25 -14.62
C LEU A 68 -8.14 -20.03 -14.45
N GLY A 69 -8.52 -19.42 -15.58
CA GLY A 69 -9.71 -18.56 -15.67
C GLY A 69 -9.58 -17.10 -15.23
N GLY A 70 -8.39 -16.58 -14.94
CA GLY A 70 -8.23 -15.22 -14.44
C GLY A 70 -7.55 -14.24 -15.39
N ASN A 71 -8.27 -13.23 -15.89
CA ASN A 71 -7.69 -11.99 -16.43
C ASN A 71 -7.38 -10.98 -15.31
N TYR A 72 -6.86 -11.47 -14.19
CA TYR A 72 -6.57 -10.68 -13.00
C TYR A 72 -5.30 -11.19 -12.32
N TRP A 73 -4.74 -10.34 -11.47
CA TRP A 73 -3.62 -10.62 -10.59
C TRP A 73 -4.12 -10.89 -9.19
N VAL A 74 -3.45 -11.79 -8.50
CA VAL A 74 -3.63 -12.09 -7.08
C VAL A 74 -2.36 -11.70 -6.34
N CYS A 75 -2.53 -11.01 -5.22
CA CYS A 75 -1.48 -10.75 -4.25
C CYS A 75 -1.85 -11.43 -2.94
N VAL A 76 -0.91 -12.17 -2.36
CA VAL A 76 -1.01 -12.71 -1.00
C VAL A 76 0.18 -12.18 -0.20
N LEU A 77 -0.12 -11.58 0.94
CA LEU A 77 0.83 -11.13 1.95
C LEU A 77 0.73 -12.09 3.14
N GLY A 78 1.85 -12.61 3.61
CA GLY A 78 1.92 -13.42 4.83
C GLY A 78 3.21 -13.13 5.59
N HIS A 79 3.32 -13.60 6.82
CA HIS A 79 4.59 -13.49 7.54
C HIS A 79 5.62 -14.47 7.00
N LYS A 80 6.86 -14.02 6.85
CA LYS A 80 7.95 -14.89 6.42
C LYS A 80 8.13 -16.07 7.40
N GLY A 81 8.07 -17.28 6.87
CA GLY A 81 8.23 -18.51 7.67
C GLY A 81 6.99 -18.90 8.49
N CYS A 82 5.87 -18.19 8.33
CA CYS A 82 4.58 -18.56 8.89
C CYS A 82 3.58 -18.90 7.76
N CYS A 83 2.54 -19.67 8.09
CA CYS A 83 1.44 -19.98 7.18
C CYS A 83 0.28 -18.98 7.26
N ASP A 84 0.40 -17.94 8.09
CA ASP A 84 -0.69 -16.99 8.33
C ASP A 84 -0.68 -15.86 7.30
N ASP A 85 -1.83 -15.70 6.63
CA ASP A 85 -2.08 -14.63 5.67
C ASP A 85 -2.38 -13.31 6.40
N LEU A 86 -1.56 -12.29 6.13
CA LEU A 86 -1.76 -10.91 6.60
C LEU A 86 -2.86 -10.21 5.78
N GLY A 87 -2.84 -10.43 4.47
CA GLY A 87 -3.81 -9.84 3.56
C GLY A 87 -3.76 -10.48 2.19
N ASN A 88 -4.88 -10.51 1.48
CA ASN A 88 -4.91 -11.00 0.11
C ASN A 88 -5.89 -10.18 -0.72
N ALA A 89 -5.57 -9.98 -1.98
CA ALA A 89 -6.46 -9.25 -2.87
C ALA A 89 -6.24 -9.58 -4.33
N CYS A 90 -7.22 -9.19 -5.15
CA CYS A 90 -7.15 -9.32 -6.59
C CYS A 90 -7.34 -7.98 -7.32
N GLY A 91 -6.63 -7.80 -8.43
CA GLY A 91 -6.65 -6.59 -9.25
C GLY A 91 -6.52 -6.92 -10.72
N ASP A 92 -7.02 -6.06 -11.60
CA ASP A 92 -6.78 -6.17 -13.05
C ASP A 92 -5.30 -5.95 -13.42
N THR A 93 -4.58 -5.24 -12.55
CA THR A 93 -3.15 -4.96 -12.62
C THR A 93 -2.43 -5.49 -11.36
N PRO A 94 -1.12 -5.79 -11.46
CA PRO A 94 -0.37 -6.26 -10.31
C PRO A 94 -0.26 -5.17 -9.23
N ALA A 95 -0.23 -3.89 -9.63
CA ALA A 95 -0.20 -2.76 -8.72
C ALA A 95 -1.49 -2.67 -7.88
N LEU A 96 -2.66 -2.87 -8.49
CA LEU A 96 -3.92 -2.86 -7.76
C LEU A 96 -4.06 -4.07 -6.82
N ALA A 97 -3.65 -5.26 -7.26
CA ALA A 97 -3.65 -6.43 -6.39
C ALA A 97 -2.76 -6.19 -5.15
N LEU A 98 -1.55 -5.65 -5.34
CA LEU A 98 -0.65 -5.32 -4.25
C LEU A 98 -1.21 -4.21 -3.35
N PHE A 99 -1.74 -3.13 -3.93
CA PHE A 99 -2.36 -2.04 -3.17
C PHE A 99 -3.44 -2.56 -2.23
N TRP A 100 -4.38 -3.34 -2.75
CA TRP A 100 -5.51 -3.82 -1.96
C TRP A 100 -5.07 -4.80 -0.86
N ALA A 101 -4.12 -5.69 -1.15
CA ALA A 101 -3.59 -6.60 -0.13
C ALA A 101 -2.94 -5.81 1.02
N ILE A 102 -2.12 -4.79 0.71
CA ILE A 102 -1.52 -3.93 1.74
C ILE A 102 -2.62 -3.12 2.46
N TYR A 103 -3.61 -2.62 1.72
CA TYR A 103 -4.71 -1.84 2.30
C TYR A 103 -5.51 -2.63 3.34
N GLU A 104 -5.68 -3.95 3.16
CA GLU A 104 -6.26 -4.82 4.19
C GLU A 104 -5.39 -4.91 5.44
N VAL A 105 -4.08 -5.10 5.28
CA VAL A 105 -3.11 -5.17 6.39
C VAL A 105 -3.14 -3.87 7.21
N VAL A 106 -3.08 -2.72 6.54
CA VAL A 106 -3.12 -1.42 7.24
C VAL A 106 -4.48 -1.13 7.86
N LYS A 107 -5.58 -1.73 7.36
CA LYS A 107 -6.89 -1.64 8.01
C LYS A 107 -6.97 -2.48 9.28
N LYS A 108 -6.29 -3.63 9.32
CA LYS A 108 -6.21 -4.49 10.51
C LYS A 108 -5.28 -3.92 11.59
N GLY A 109 -4.45 -2.94 11.26
CA GLY A 109 -3.51 -2.30 12.20
C GLY A 109 -2.18 -3.05 12.35
N GLU A 110 -1.86 -3.97 11.43
CA GLU A 110 -0.65 -4.80 11.45
C GLU A 110 0.57 -4.08 10.81
N VAL A 111 0.66 -2.76 10.97
CA VAL A 111 1.69 -1.91 10.36
C VAL A 111 2.71 -1.53 11.42
N ASN A 112 4.00 -1.62 11.08
CA ASN A 112 5.05 -1.29 12.03
C ASN A 112 5.27 0.24 12.07
N GLU A 113 5.18 0.83 13.27
CA GLU A 113 5.62 2.20 13.54
C GLU A 113 7.16 2.26 13.50
N MET A 114 7.76 2.27 12.31
CA MET A 114 9.21 2.48 12.23
C MET A 114 9.55 3.86 12.83
N PRO A 115 10.35 3.95 13.90
CA PRO A 115 10.90 5.23 14.33
C PRO A 115 11.83 5.73 13.22
N CYS A 116 11.65 6.98 12.82
CA CYS A 116 12.51 7.66 11.87
C CYS A 116 13.98 7.54 12.34
N LEU A 117 14.82 6.87 11.56
CA LEU A 117 16.28 6.91 11.67
C LEU A 117 16.81 8.16 10.94
#